data_AF-A0A3C0XLU0-F1
#
_entry.id   AF-A0A3C0XLU0-F1
#
_cell.length_a   1.000
_cell.length_b   1.000
_cell.length_c   1.000
_cell.angle_alpha   90.00
_cell.angle_beta   90.00
_cell.angle_gamma   90.00
#
_symmetry.space_group_name_H-M   'P 1'
#
loop_
_entity.id
_entity.type
_entity.pdbx_description
1 polymer ?
#
loop_
_entity_poly.entity_id
_entity_poly.type
_entity_poly.pdbx_seq_one_letter_code
_entity_poly.pdbx_strand_id
1 'polypeptide(L)'
;MKLAKLGLLIAYPAFALTFRGPRDRFWDRMTTTGAILGTLAIAGDRSLQRPRLRARDVALGLGIAAGLYGVFQVGDRIARRILPSGNENIGDIYELRSLRPKDEIAMRLAAVIGPAEELFWRGLLQRSIARRWGGPPAAVAATVAYGGAHLVTGNPALIGAATVAGLYWSALALFGAPMAALIVSHVTWDIWIFLIAPTREVGDQ
;
A
#
# COMPACT_ATOMS: atom_id res chain seq x y z
N MET A 1 -10.80 -18.32 -5.77
CA MET A 1 -10.73 -18.34 -4.29
C MET A 1 -9.49 -19.07 -3.76
N LYS A 2 -9.15 -20.29 -4.21
CA LYS A 2 -7.97 -21.04 -3.74
C LYS A 2 -6.66 -20.22 -3.81
N LEU A 3 -6.37 -19.59 -4.95
CA LEU A 3 -5.17 -18.76 -5.12
C LEU A 3 -5.15 -17.49 -4.27
N ALA A 4 -6.31 -16.86 -4.02
CA ALA A 4 -6.38 -15.70 -3.12
C ALA A 4 -6.08 -16.08 -1.66
N LYS A 5 -6.58 -17.24 -1.21
CA LYS A 5 -6.26 -17.79 0.12
C LYS A 5 -4.78 -18.15 0.25
N LEU A 6 -4.24 -18.87 -0.74
CA LEU A 6 -2.80 -19.19 -0.79
C LEU A 6 -1.97 -17.91 -0.82
N GLY A 7 -2.41 -16.91 -1.58
CA GLY A 7 -1.79 -15.61 -1.65
C GLY A 7 -1.69 -14.96 -0.28
N LEU A 8 -2.77 -14.93 0.50
CA LEU A 8 -2.73 -14.40 1.87
C LEU A 8 -1.76 -15.15 2.78
N LEU A 9 -1.75 -16.49 2.69
CA LEU A 9 -0.84 -17.35 3.46
C LEU A 9 0.63 -17.07 3.14
N ILE A 10 0.94 -16.59 1.93
CA ILE A 10 2.29 -16.20 1.53
C ILE A 10 2.58 -14.73 1.86
N ALA A 11 1.60 -13.85 1.65
CA ALA A 11 1.74 -12.41 1.85
C ALA A 11 2.09 -12.06 3.30
N TYR A 12 1.41 -12.65 4.28
CA TYR A 12 1.64 -12.34 5.69
C TYR A 12 3.06 -12.71 6.15
N PRO A 13 3.58 -13.92 5.89
CA PRO A 13 4.99 -14.23 6.13
C PRO A 13 5.96 -13.34 5.35
N ALA A 14 5.66 -12.97 4.11
CA ALA A 14 6.53 -12.09 3.32
C ALA A 14 6.63 -10.67 3.92
N PHE A 15 5.51 -10.11 4.37
CA PHE A 15 5.47 -8.87 5.14
C PHE A 15 6.20 -9.03 6.48
N ALA A 16 5.94 -10.12 7.20
CA ALA A 16 6.57 -10.40 8.47
C ALA A 16 8.08 -10.47 8.36
N LEU A 17 8.58 -11.19 7.35
CA LEU A 17 9.98 -11.16 6.98
C LEU A 17 10.35 -9.69 6.76
N THR A 18 9.82 -9.01 5.75
CA THR A 18 10.21 -7.64 5.37
C THR A 18 10.37 -6.68 6.56
N PHE A 19 9.40 -6.64 7.48
CA PHE A 19 9.44 -5.71 8.61
C PHE A 19 10.20 -6.21 9.85
N ARG A 20 10.40 -7.52 10.05
CA ARG A 20 11.09 -8.07 11.25
C ARG A 20 12.54 -8.50 11.02
N GLY A 21 13.01 -8.46 9.78
CA GLY A 21 14.41 -8.76 9.47
C GLY A 21 15.33 -7.54 9.52
N PRO A 22 16.57 -7.69 9.04
CA PRO A 22 17.58 -6.63 9.10
C PRO A 22 17.12 -5.35 8.40
N ARG A 23 17.23 -4.23 9.11
CA ARG A 23 16.70 -2.92 8.69
C ARG A 23 17.42 -2.40 7.44
N ASP A 24 18.74 -2.56 7.36
CA ASP A 24 19.59 -2.21 6.22
C ASP A 24 19.16 -2.88 4.90
N ARG A 25 18.54 -4.06 4.98
CA ARG A 25 18.03 -4.82 3.83
C ARG A 25 16.54 -4.63 3.56
N PHE A 26 15.88 -3.69 4.24
CA PHE A 26 14.43 -3.48 4.12
C PHE A 26 13.96 -3.36 2.67
N TRP A 27 14.58 -2.49 1.87
CA TRP A 27 14.15 -2.23 0.49
C TRP A 27 14.30 -3.42 -0.45
N ASP A 28 15.35 -4.23 -0.28
CA ASP A 28 15.54 -5.46 -1.06
C ASP A 28 14.44 -6.48 -0.76
N ARG A 29 14.05 -6.56 0.51
CA ARG A 29 13.03 -7.50 0.99
C ARG A 29 11.64 -7.03 0.62
N MET A 30 11.37 -5.74 0.71
CA MET A 30 10.10 -5.15 0.26
C MET A 30 9.93 -5.31 -1.26
N THR A 31 10.99 -5.10 -2.03
CA THR A 31 10.98 -5.36 -3.48
C THR A 31 10.72 -6.83 -3.78
N THR A 32 11.34 -7.74 -3.03
CA THR A 32 11.11 -9.19 -3.16
C THR A 32 9.66 -9.57 -2.82
N THR A 33 9.12 -9.04 -1.72
CA THR A 33 7.72 -9.20 -1.34
C THR A 33 6.80 -8.70 -2.45
N GLY A 34 7.05 -7.51 -3.00
CA GLY A 34 6.34 -6.99 -4.17
C GLY A 34 6.39 -7.96 -5.35
N ALA A 35 7.58 -8.46 -5.73
CA ALA A 35 7.71 -9.41 -6.83
C ALA A 35 6.89 -10.70 -6.60
N ILE A 36 6.88 -11.24 -5.37
CA ILE A 36 6.06 -12.41 -4.99
C ILE A 36 4.58 -12.09 -5.13
N LEU A 37 4.12 -10.97 -4.57
CA LEU A 37 2.72 -10.54 -4.64
C LEU A 37 2.24 -10.35 -6.08
N GLY A 38 3.02 -9.64 -6.89
CA GLY A 38 2.72 -9.39 -8.30
C GLY A 38 2.68 -10.70 -9.10
N THR A 39 3.60 -11.62 -8.85
CA THR A 39 3.62 -12.94 -9.50
C THR A 39 2.37 -13.76 -9.15
N LEU A 40 2.00 -13.80 -7.86
CA LEU A 40 0.78 -14.48 -7.41
C LEU A 40 -0.48 -13.86 -8.03
N ALA A 41 -0.53 -12.53 -8.12
CA ALA A 41 -1.63 -11.80 -8.75
C ALA A 41 -1.80 -12.20 -10.22
N ILE A 42 -0.72 -12.15 -11.01
CA ILE A 42 -0.73 -12.48 -12.43
C ILE A 42 -1.02 -13.97 -12.66
N ALA A 43 -0.51 -14.85 -11.81
CA ALA A 43 -0.80 -16.28 -11.86
C ALA A 43 -2.29 -16.57 -11.57
N GLY A 44 -2.92 -15.79 -10.69
CA GLY A 44 -4.33 -15.93 -10.34
C GLY A 44 -5.30 -15.28 -11.33
N ASP A 45 -4.88 -14.24 -12.03
CA ASP A 45 -5.67 -13.58 -13.07
C ASP A 45 -4.72 -12.94 -14.11
N ARG A 46 -4.56 -13.61 -15.26
CA ARG A 46 -3.66 -13.16 -16.34
C ARG A 46 -4.04 -11.79 -16.92
N SER A 47 -5.28 -11.34 -16.74
CA SER A 47 -5.70 -9.99 -17.18
C SER A 47 -4.98 -8.87 -16.42
N LEU A 48 -4.36 -9.18 -15.28
CA LEU A 48 -3.60 -8.26 -14.45
C LEU A 48 -2.17 -7.98 -14.95
N GLN A 49 -1.65 -8.77 -15.90
CA GLN A 49 -0.25 -8.67 -16.34
C GLN A 49 0.09 -7.32 -16.99
N ARG A 50 -0.87 -6.71 -17.68
CA ARG A 50 -0.68 -5.44 -18.39
C ARG A 50 -1.93 -4.56 -18.25
N PRO A 51 -2.10 -3.87 -17.11
CA PRO A 51 -3.15 -2.87 -16.97
C PRO A 51 -2.99 -1.85 -18.10
N ARG A 52 -4.06 -1.58 -18.84
CA ARG A 52 -4.01 -0.58 -19.93
C ARG A 52 -3.94 0.81 -19.32
N LEU A 53 -2.76 1.42 -19.35
CA LEU A 53 -2.54 2.79 -18.91
C LEU A 53 -2.99 3.77 -19.99
N ARG A 54 -3.94 4.65 -19.65
CA ARG A 54 -4.37 5.78 -20.50
C ARG A 54 -4.09 7.09 -19.77
N ALA A 55 -3.98 8.20 -20.51
CA ALA A 55 -3.78 9.52 -19.93
C ALA A 55 -4.84 9.88 -18.86
N ARG A 56 -6.11 9.48 -19.09
CA ARG A 56 -7.19 9.65 -18.10
C ARG A 56 -6.94 8.88 -16.80
N ASP A 57 -6.31 7.71 -16.87
CA ASP A 57 -6.04 6.87 -15.70
C ASP A 57 -4.90 7.48 -14.89
N VAL A 58 -3.92 8.10 -15.57
CA VAL A 58 -2.88 8.91 -14.92
C VAL A 58 -3.52 10.10 -14.19
N ALA A 59 -4.33 10.91 -14.88
CA ALA A 59 -4.99 12.07 -14.28
C ALA A 59 -5.89 11.67 -13.09
N LEU A 60 -6.69 10.62 -13.25
CA LEU A 60 -7.52 10.08 -12.18
C LEU A 60 -6.67 9.58 -11.01
N GLY A 61 -5.59 8.82 -11.27
CA GLY A 61 -4.70 8.32 -10.25
C GLY A 61 -4.01 9.43 -9.45
N LEU A 62 -3.56 10.49 -10.11
CA LEU A 62 -3.01 11.69 -9.45
C LEU A 62 -4.06 12.38 -8.57
N GLY A 63 -5.30 12.50 -9.05
CA GLY A 63 -6.41 13.05 -8.27
C GLY A 63 -6.74 12.21 -7.04
N ILE A 64 -6.76 10.89 -7.18
CA ILE A 64 -6.94 9.94 -6.07
C ILE A 64 -5.80 10.05 -5.05
N ALA A 65 -4.54 10.12 -5.52
CA ALA A 65 -3.39 10.30 -4.65
C ALA A 65 -3.45 11.62 -3.86
N ALA A 66 -3.86 12.72 -4.52
CA ALA A 66 -4.03 14.02 -3.88
C ALA A 66 -5.15 13.99 -2.82
N GLY A 67 -6.27 13.33 -3.12
CA GLY A 67 -7.35 13.12 -2.17
C GLY A 67 -6.87 12.35 -0.93
N LEU A 68 -6.18 11.22 -1.14
CA LEU A 68 -5.65 10.41 -0.05
C LEU A 68 -4.59 11.16 0.76
N TYR A 69 -3.69 11.90 0.10
CA TYR A 69 -2.70 12.75 0.77
C TYR A 69 -3.40 13.79 1.67
N GLY A 70 -4.46 14.42 1.19
CA GLY A 70 -5.29 15.33 1.99
C GLY A 70 -5.90 14.66 3.23
N VAL A 71 -6.41 13.44 3.09
CA VAL A 71 -6.92 12.64 4.22
C VAL A 71 -5.82 12.42 5.27
N PHE A 72 -4.61 12.07 4.85
CA PHE A 72 -3.48 11.86 5.76
C PHE A 72 -3.01 13.15 6.44
N GLN A 73 -2.98 14.27 5.73
CA GLN A 73 -2.65 15.57 6.31
C GLN A 73 -3.65 16.00 7.40
N VAL A 74 -4.95 15.73 7.20
CA VAL A 74 -5.98 16.00 8.21
C VAL A 74 -5.90 15.00 9.36
N GLY A 75 -5.77 13.71 9.05
CA GLY A 75 -5.66 12.64 10.03
C GLY A 75 -4.46 12.85 10.97
N ASP A 76 -3.32 13.25 10.43
CA ASP A 76 -2.13 13.52 11.22
C ASP A 76 -2.29 14.72 12.16
N ARG A 77 -2.93 15.81 11.70
CA ARG A 77 -3.26 16.96 12.56
C ARG A 77 -4.18 16.58 13.73
N ILE A 78 -5.14 15.70 13.49
CA ILE A 78 -6.06 15.21 14.52
C ILE A 78 -5.33 14.28 15.49
N ALA A 79 -4.55 13.32 14.97
CA ALA A 79 -3.80 12.37 15.77
C ALA A 79 -2.85 13.09 16.74
N ARG A 80 -2.18 14.15 16.29
CA ARG A 80 -1.31 15.00 17.14
C ARG A 80 -2.02 15.62 18.34
N ARG A 81 -3.30 15.92 18.23
CA ARG A 81 -4.08 16.53 19.32
C ARG A 81 -4.55 15.51 20.34
N ILE A 82 -4.74 14.26 19.93
CA ILE A 82 -5.35 13.21 20.75
C ILE A 82 -4.29 12.29 21.37
N LEU A 83 -3.19 12.01 20.65
CA LEU A 83 -2.14 11.07 21.04
C LEU A 83 -0.74 11.67 20.78
N PRO A 84 -0.23 12.55 21.66
CA PRO A 84 1.09 13.17 21.52
C PRO A 84 2.23 12.14 21.47
N SER A 85 2.05 11.00 22.15
CA SER A 85 3.01 9.88 22.22
C SER A 85 3.17 9.10 20.90
N GLY A 86 2.36 9.41 19.87
CA GLY A 86 2.46 8.77 18.55
C GLY A 86 3.67 9.22 17.71
N ASN A 87 4.49 10.16 18.22
CA ASN A 87 5.58 10.79 17.47
C ASN A 87 6.70 9.80 17.08
N GLU A 88 7.11 8.91 17.98
CA GLU A 88 8.19 7.93 17.70
C GLU A 88 7.79 6.95 16.59
N ASN A 89 6.52 6.53 16.57
CA ASN A 89 6.00 5.58 15.59
C ASN A 89 6.08 6.11 14.14
N ILE A 90 5.92 7.41 13.91
CA ILE A 90 5.97 7.96 12.55
C ILE A 90 7.43 8.21 12.11
N GLY A 91 8.30 8.59 13.03
CA GLY A 91 9.74 8.76 12.78
C GLY A 91 10.39 7.47 12.27
N ASP A 92 10.10 6.34 12.92
CA ASP A 92 10.64 5.01 12.54
C ASP A 92 10.34 4.64 11.08
N ILE A 93 9.13 4.99 10.60
CA ILE A 93 8.71 4.74 9.22
C ILE A 93 9.53 5.62 8.29
N TYR A 94 9.64 6.92 8.57
CA TYR A 94 10.36 7.86 7.70
C TYR A 94 11.86 7.63 7.69
N GLU A 95 12.46 7.10 8.75
CA GLU A 95 13.85 6.67 8.73
C GLU A 95 14.11 5.57 7.69
N LEU A 96 13.12 4.78 7.27
CA LEU A 96 13.32 3.81 6.18
C LEU A 96 13.72 4.50 4.86
N ARG A 97 13.42 5.80 4.69
CA ARG A 97 13.79 6.59 3.51
C ARG A 97 15.26 6.98 3.46
N SER A 98 16.00 6.87 4.56
CA SER A 98 17.44 7.17 4.62
C SER A 98 18.33 5.95 4.33
N LEU A 99 17.73 4.75 4.24
CA LEU A 99 18.46 3.50 4.06
C LEU A 99 19.04 3.31 2.64
N ARG A 100 18.49 4.02 1.65
CA ARG A 100 18.89 3.96 0.23
C ARG A 100 18.72 5.34 -0.42
N PRO A 101 19.39 5.60 -1.57
CA PRO A 101 19.15 6.79 -2.37
C PRO A 101 17.65 6.97 -2.72
N LYS A 102 17.16 8.22 -2.68
CA LYS A 102 15.72 8.50 -2.86
C LYS A 102 15.19 8.10 -4.23
N ASP A 103 16.00 8.25 -5.26
CA ASP A 103 15.74 7.83 -6.64
C ASP A 103 15.62 6.31 -6.76
N GLU A 104 16.50 5.56 -6.07
CA GLU A 104 16.41 4.10 -5.99
C GLU A 104 15.11 3.66 -5.31
N ILE A 105 14.75 4.30 -4.18
CA ILE A 105 13.49 4.01 -3.47
C ILE A 105 12.29 4.31 -4.36
N ALA A 106 12.25 5.48 -5.00
CA ALA A 106 11.18 5.87 -5.90
C ALA A 106 11.04 4.88 -7.07
N MET A 107 12.14 4.40 -7.63
CA MET A 107 12.13 3.39 -8.68
C MET A 107 11.54 2.07 -8.20
N ARG A 108 11.93 1.57 -7.02
CA ARG A 108 11.39 0.33 -6.44
C ARG A 108 9.88 0.45 -6.16
N LEU A 109 9.45 1.58 -5.60
CA LEU A 109 8.04 1.90 -5.36
C LEU A 109 7.24 1.90 -6.67
N ALA A 110 7.72 2.63 -7.67
CA ALA A 110 7.03 2.82 -8.93
C ALA A 110 7.02 1.59 -9.84
N ALA A 111 8.12 0.86 -9.91
CA ALA A 111 8.28 -0.24 -10.86
C ALA A 111 7.79 -1.59 -10.31
N VAL A 112 7.86 -1.81 -8.99
CA VAL A 112 7.60 -3.12 -8.39
C VAL A 112 6.58 -3.05 -7.27
N ILE A 113 6.87 -2.31 -6.20
CA ILE A 113 6.14 -2.42 -4.93
C ILE A 113 4.68 -1.94 -5.09
N GLY A 114 4.47 -0.67 -5.46
CA GLY A 114 3.13 -0.10 -5.62
C GLY A 114 2.27 -0.86 -6.63
N PRO A 115 2.77 -1.16 -7.85
CA PRO A 115 2.04 -1.98 -8.80
C PRO A 115 1.69 -3.36 -8.26
N ALA A 116 2.64 -4.08 -7.68
CA ALA A 116 2.40 -5.43 -7.19
C ALA A 116 1.39 -5.48 -6.05
N GLU A 117 1.43 -4.53 -5.14
CA GLU A 117 0.46 -4.42 -4.06
C GLU A 117 -0.96 -4.21 -4.59
N GLU A 118 -1.17 -3.28 -5.51
CA GLU A 118 -2.48 -3.06 -6.12
C GLU A 118 -2.99 -4.31 -6.86
N LEU A 119 -2.13 -4.93 -7.67
CA LEU A 119 -2.49 -6.15 -8.40
C LEU A 119 -2.87 -7.28 -7.44
N PHE A 120 -2.18 -7.44 -6.32
CA PHE A 120 -2.47 -8.48 -5.36
C PHE A 120 -3.71 -8.18 -4.52
N TRP A 121 -3.75 -7.05 -3.82
CA TRP A 121 -4.81 -6.74 -2.87
C TRP A 121 -6.13 -6.42 -3.56
N ARG A 122 -6.12 -5.53 -4.56
CA ARG A 122 -7.33 -5.12 -5.29
C ARG A 122 -7.62 -6.08 -6.45
N GLY A 123 -6.57 -6.45 -7.21
CA GLY A 123 -6.72 -7.27 -8.42
C GLY A 123 -7.01 -8.75 -8.15
N LEU A 124 -6.30 -9.38 -7.22
CA LEU A 124 -6.46 -10.80 -6.91
C LEU A 124 -7.41 -11.02 -5.74
N LEU A 125 -7.11 -10.45 -4.56
CA LEU A 125 -7.83 -10.75 -3.32
C LEU A 125 -9.25 -10.17 -3.32
N GLN A 126 -9.39 -8.85 -3.39
CA GLN A 126 -10.69 -8.17 -3.38
C GLN A 126 -11.59 -8.70 -4.50
N ARG A 127 -11.07 -8.76 -5.74
CA ARG A 127 -11.84 -9.29 -6.88
C ARG A 127 -12.28 -10.74 -6.68
N SER A 128 -11.43 -11.58 -6.07
CA SER A 128 -11.79 -12.98 -5.78
C SER A 128 -12.90 -13.10 -4.75
N ILE A 129 -12.89 -12.24 -3.72
CA ILE A 129 -13.96 -12.18 -2.71
C ILE A 129 -15.23 -11.63 -3.34
N ALA A 130 -15.13 -10.59 -4.17
CA ALA A 130 -16.27 -9.96 -4.83
C ALA A 130 -17.04 -10.95 -5.71
N ARG A 131 -16.33 -11.82 -6.44
CA ARG A 131 -16.95 -12.89 -7.25
C ARG A 131 -17.76 -13.89 -6.43
N ARG A 132 -17.51 -14.03 -5.13
CA ARG A 132 -18.18 -15.02 -4.27
C ARG A 132 -19.20 -14.39 -3.34
N TRP A 133 -18.88 -13.25 -2.74
CA TRP A 133 -19.66 -12.60 -1.66
C TRP A 133 -20.14 -11.18 -2.02
N GLY A 134 -19.90 -10.71 -3.24
CA GLY A 134 -20.31 -9.37 -3.68
C GLY A 134 -19.33 -8.27 -3.29
N GLY A 135 -19.57 -7.08 -3.82
CA GLY A 135 -18.64 -5.95 -3.76
C GLY A 135 -18.33 -5.44 -2.34
N PRO A 136 -19.34 -5.01 -1.56
CA PRO A 136 -19.07 -4.41 -0.24
C PRO A 136 -18.35 -5.34 0.75
N PRO A 137 -18.75 -6.62 0.91
CA PRO A 137 -17.99 -7.54 1.77
C PRO A 137 -16.55 -7.74 1.30
N ALA A 138 -16.31 -7.71 -0.01
CA ALA A 138 -14.96 -7.81 -0.56
C ALA A 138 -14.09 -6.60 -0.26
N ALA A 139 -14.64 -5.38 -0.33
CA ALA A 139 -13.91 -4.16 0.00
C ALA A 139 -13.51 -4.13 1.49
N VAL A 140 -14.43 -4.51 2.38
CA VAL A 140 -14.16 -4.62 3.82
C VAL A 140 -13.09 -5.68 4.08
N ALA A 141 -13.25 -6.88 3.52
CA ALA A 141 -12.28 -7.96 3.73
C ALA A 141 -10.88 -7.63 3.18
N ALA A 142 -10.79 -6.96 2.03
CA ALA A 142 -9.52 -6.53 1.46
C ALA A 142 -8.85 -5.44 2.31
N THR A 143 -9.63 -4.49 2.85
CA THR A 143 -9.16 -3.47 3.79
C THR A 143 -8.56 -4.10 5.04
N VAL A 144 -9.31 -5.02 5.66
CA VAL A 144 -8.87 -5.72 6.88
C VAL A 144 -7.61 -6.56 6.62
N ALA A 145 -7.55 -7.26 5.48
CA ALA A 145 -6.38 -8.05 5.13
C ALA A 145 -5.15 -7.18 4.86
N TYR A 146 -5.33 -6.04 4.18
CA TYR A 146 -4.24 -5.12 3.87
C TYR A 146 -3.67 -4.44 5.14
N GLY A 147 -4.54 -3.85 5.97
CA GLY A 147 -4.13 -3.29 7.25
C GLY A 147 -3.57 -4.37 8.19
N GLY A 148 -4.18 -5.56 8.18
CA GLY A 148 -3.75 -6.71 8.97
C GLY A 148 -2.34 -7.21 8.64
N ALA A 149 -1.93 -7.17 7.37
CA ALA A 149 -0.57 -7.52 6.96
C ALA A 149 0.49 -6.61 7.60
N HIS A 150 0.12 -5.39 8.00
CA HIS A 150 1.00 -4.43 8.66
C HIS A 150 1.03 -4.58 10.18
N LEU A 151 0.16 -5.41 10.80
CA LEU A 151 0.20 -5.67 12.25
C LEU A 151 1.57 -6.16 12.71
N VAL A 152 2.28 -6.88 11.85
CA VAL A 152 3.61 -7.39 12.14
C VAL A 152 4.64 -6.28 12.40
N THR A 153 4.40 -5.06 11.93
CA THR A 153 5.29 -3.92 12.17
C THR A 153 5.33 -3.52 13.65
N GLY A 154 4.30 -3.86 14.43
CA GLY A 154 4.14 -3.38 15.81
C GLY A 154 3.95 -1.87 15.91
N ASN A 155 3.75 -1.18 14.78
CA ASN A 155 3.70 0.26 14.69
C ASN A 155 2.26 0.74 14.44
N PRO A 156 1.56 1.29 15.46
CA PRO A 156 0.16 1.69 15.33
C PRO A 156 -0.08 2.72 14.23
N ALA A 157 0.89 3.61 13.98
CA ALA A 157 0.77 4.62 12.93
C ALA A 157 0.79 3.97 11.54
N LEU A 158 1.70 3.03 11.29
CA LEU A 158 1.77 2.31 10.01
C LEU A 158 0.54 1.42 9.79
N ILE A 159 0.07 0.75 10.84
CA ILE A 159 -1.14 -0.09 10.78
C ILE A 159 -2.37 0.78 10.46
N GLY A 160 -2.51 1.92 11.14
CA GLY A 160 -3.59 2.88 10.88
C GLY A 160 -3.53 3.45 9.47
N ALA A 161 -2.34 3.88 9.03
CA ALA A 161 -2.08 4.36 7.68
C ALA A 161 -2.49 3.33 6.62
N ALA A 162 -1.96 2.11 6.72
CA ALA A 162 -2.28 1.03 5.79
C ALA A 162 -3.79 0.71 5.79
N THR A 163 -4.45 0.74 6.96
CA THR A 163 -5.89 0.48 7.05
C THR A 163 -6.71 1.58 6.35
N VAL A 164 -6.38 2.86 6.57
CA VAL A 164 -7.08 3.99 5.92
C VAL A 164 -6.84 4.00 4.41
N ALA A 165 -5.59 3.83 3.97
CA ALA A 165 -5.26 3.76 2.55
C ALA A 165 -5.91 2.53 1.89
N GLY A 166 -5.87 1.38 2.57
CA GLY A 166 -6.55 0.15 2.17
C GLY A 166 -8.05 0.33 1.99
N LEU A 167 -8.72 1.02 2.93
CA LEU A 167 -10.13 1.36 2.84
C LEU A 167 -10.41 2.24 1.63
N TYR A 168 -9.60 3.29 1.45
CA TYR A 168 -9.75 4.26 0.38
C TYR A 168 -9.65 3.60 -1.00
N TRP A 169 -8.58 2.85 -1.26
CA TRP A 169 -8.40 2.15 -2.53
C TRP A 169 -9.40 0.99 -2.72
N SER A 170 -9.77 0.27 -1.66
CA SER A 170 -10.77 -0.80 -1.75
C SER A 170 -12.16 -0.26 -2.08
N ALA A 171 -12.54 0.90 -1.53
CA ALA A 171 -13.78 1.57 -1.86
C ALA A 171 -13.78 2.05 -3.32
N LEU A 172 -12.69 2.66 -3.78
CA LEU A 172 -12.57 3.08 -5.18
C LEU A 172 -12.61 1.89 -6.16
N ALA A 173 -11.95 0.79 -5.82
CA ALA A 173 -12.02 -0.46 -6.58
C ALA A 173 -13.45 -1.02 -6.63
N LEU A 174 -14.20 -0.94 -5.51
CA LEU A 174 -15.62 -1.32 -5.45
C LEU A 174 -16.46 -0.46 -6.41
N PHE A 175 -16.20 0.84 -6.50
CA PHE A 175 -16.88 1.75 -7.43
C PHE A 175 -16.32 1.72 -8.86
N GLY A 176 -15.45 0.75 -9.19
CA GLY A 176 -15.00 0.51 -10.56
C GLY A 176 -13.84 1.38 -11.02
N ALA A 177 -13.05 1.94 -10.10
CA ALA A 177 -11.82 2.63 -10.45
C ALA A 177 -10.89 1.72 -11.29
N PRO A 178 -10.33 2.19 -12.42
CA PRO A 178 -9.41 1.40 -13.24
C PRO A 178 -8.17 0.99 -12.45
N MET A 179 -7.72 -0.26 -12.62
CA MET A 179 -6.51 -0.78 -11.97
C MET A 179 -5.28 0.12 -12.23
N ALA A 180 -5.14 0.64 -13.46
CA ALA A 180 -4.05 1.54 -13.80
C ALA A 180 -4.09 2.85 -12.97
N ALA A 181 -5.29 3.39 -12.71
CA ALA A 181 -5.44 4.60 -11.89
C ALA A 181 -5.13 4.31 -10.41
N LEU A 182 -5.50 3.15 -9.89
CA LEU A 182 -5.14 2.71 -8.54
C LEU A 182 -3.63 2.55 -8.39
N ILE A 183 -2.95 1.94 -9.37
CA ILE A 183 -1.48 1.82 -9.38
C ILE A 183 -0.82 3.20 -9.40
N VAL A 184 -1.25 4.08 -10.31
CA VAL A 184 -0.72 5.46 -10.36
C VAL A 184 -0.96 6.16 -9.03
N SER A 185 -2.15 6.00 -8.44
CA SER A 185 -2.47 6.61 -7.15
C SER A 185 -1.56 6.11 -6.04
N HIS A 186 -1.38 4.80 -5.91
CA HIS A 186 -0.56 4.19 -4.87
C HIS A 186 0.89 4.66 -4.98
N VAL A 187 1.48 4.51 -6.17
CA VAL A 187 2.87 4.93 -6.43
C VAL A 187 3.07 6.41 -6.16
N THR A 188 2.16 7.25 -6.64
CA THR A 188 2.25 8.70 -6.45
C THR A 188 2.13 9.05 -4.98
N TRP A 189 1.16 8.45 -4.28
CA TRP A 189 0.94 8.69 -2.86
C TRP A 189 2.16 8.27 -2.04
N ASP A 190 2.74 7.09 -2.28
CA ASP A 190 3.95 6.62 -1.61
C ASP A 190 5.09 7.62 -1.81
N ILE A 191 5.38 8.02 -3.05
CA ILE A 191 6.46 8.98 -3.33
C ILE A 191 6.21 10.32 -2.63
N TRP A 192 4.97 10.82 -2.64
CA TRP A 192 4.62 12.08 -2.00
C TRP A 192 4.77 12.00 -0.49
N ILE A 193 4.05 11.08 0.16
CA ILE A 193 4.00 10.98 1.61
C ILE A 193 5.35 10.56 2.20
N PHE A 194 6.17 9.84 1.45
CA PHE A 194 7.38 9.22 1.98
C PHE A 194 8.67 9.97 1.60
N LEU A 195 8.76 10.51 0.37
CA LEU A 195 10.01 11.09 -0.16
C LEU A 195 9.98 12.61 -0.36
N ILE A 196 8.84 13.17 -0.74
CA ILE A 196 8.73 14.58 -1.17
C ILE A 196 8.16 15.47 -0.05
N ALA A 197 7.00 15.11 0.48
CA ALA A 197 6.22 15.91 1.41
C ALA A 197 5.67 15.00 2.53
N PRO A 198 6.52 14.56 3.46
CA PRO A 198 6.05 13.79 4.60
C PRO A 198 5.13 14.64 5.49
N THR A 199 4.22 13.99 6.22
CA THR A 199 3.38 14.70 7.20
C THR A 199 4.20 15.20 8.41
N ARG A 200 5.43 14.69 8.58
CA ARG A 200 6.43 15.10 9.57
C ARG A 200 7.85 15.09 9.00
N GLU A 201 8.70 16.02 9.43
CA GLU A 201 10.13 15.92 9.14
C GLU A 201 10.84 14.99 10.13
N VAL A 202 11.92 14.34 9.66
CA VAL A 202 12.80 13.56 10.55
C VAL A 202 13.65 14.58 11.30
N GLY A 203 13.34 14.83 12.57
CA GLY A 203 14.05 15.82 13.39
C GLY A 203 13.16 16.84 14.12
N ASP A 204 11.84 16.82 13.92
CA ASP A 204 10.91 17.55 14.79
C ASP A 204 10.81 16.83 16.15
N GLN A 205 11.84 17.01 16.99
CA GLN A 205 11.82 16.76 18.44
C GLN A 205 12.03 18.07 19.19
#